data_AF-A0A7W0HB44-F1
#
_entry.id   AF-A0A7W0HB44-F1
#
_cell.length_a   1.000
_cell.length_b   1.000
_cell.length_c   1.000
_cell.angle_alpha   90.00
_cell.angle_beta   90.00
_cell.angle_gamma   90.00
#
_symmetry.space_group_name_H-M   'P 1'
#
loop_
_entity.id
_entity.type
_entity.pdbx_description
1 polymer ?
#
loop_
_entity_poly.entity_id
_entity_poly.type
_entity_poly.pdbx_seq_one_letter_code
_entity_poly.pdbx_strand_id
1 'polypeptide(L)'
;ELVDELAPLRAGALDGHPWAEWAAAGSPLASAGAPPAPGANEPSSGEAAPRRMPGAQSRWNAKKDQSWEPLRPELVAEVAFDHLQGDRFRHATHFQRWRPDRRPQTCTYAQLEVVVPEELASVFGA
;
A
#
# COMPACT_ATOMS: atom_id res chain seq x y z
N GLU A 1 14.16 13.67 -11.18
CA GLU A 1 14.58 13.71 -9.76
C GLU A 1 14.17 12.43 -9.04
N LEU A 2 12.97 12.29 -8.47
CA LEU A 2 12.61 11.06 -7.72
C LEU A 2 12.62 9.78 -8.58
N VAL A 3 12.19 9.87 -9.85
CA VAL A 3 12.17 8.73 -10.79
C VAL A 3 13.57 8.18 -11.04
N ASP A 4 14.57 9.06 -11.11
CA ASP A 4 15.97 8.69 -11.36
C ASP A 4 16.59 8.07 -10.10
N GLU A 5 16.27 8.62 -8.92
CA GLU A 5 16.68 8.06 -7.63
C GLU A 5 16.15 6.65 -7.38
N LEU A 6 14.91 6.37 -7.80
CA LEU A 6 14.27 5.06 -7.59
C LEU A 6 14.61 4.04 -8.68
N ALA A 7 15.21 4.47 -9.80
CA ALA A 7 15.52 3.59 -10.92
C ALA A 7 16.34 2.33 -10.54
N PRO A 8 17.35 2.41 -9.65
CA PRO A 8 18.11 1.24 -9.22
C PRO A 8 17.28 0.20 -8.47
N LEU A 9 16.14 0.58 -7.90
CA LEU A 9 15.26 -0.31 -7.13
C LEU A 9 14.30 -1.12 -7.99
N ARG A 10 14.23 -0.88 -9.30
CA ARG A 10 13.36 -1.62 -10.24
C ARG A 10 13.93 -2.98 -10.61
N ALA A 11 15.25 -3.08 -10.71
CA ALA A 11 15.93 -4.32 -11.10
C ALA A 11 15.68 -5.41 -10.06
N GLY A 12 15.14 -6.56 -10.49
CA GLY A 12 14.80 -7.68 -9.59
C GLY A 12 13.70 -7.35 -8.58
N ALA A 13 12.90 -6.30 -8.80
CA ALA A 13 11.94 -5.83 -7.80
C ALA A 13 10.84 -6.84 -7.45
N LEU A 14 10.57 -7.82 -8.31
CA LEU A 14 9.54 -8.84 -8.08
C LEU A 14 10.04 -10.06 -7.29
N ASP A 15 11.35 -10.20 -7.10
CA ASP A 15 11.94 -11.35 -6.42
C ASP A 15 11.56 -11.35 -4.93
N GLY A 16 10.70 -12.28 -4.53
CA GLY A 16 10.19 -12.36 -3.15
C GLY A 16 9.34 -11.16 -2.72
N HIS A 17 8.81 -10.40 -3.68
CA HIS A 17 8.11 -9.15 -3.39
C HIS A 17 6.72 -9.39 -2.78
N PRO A 18 6.35 -8.70 -1.69
CA PRO A 18 5.08 -8.92 -1.00
C PRO A 18 3.86 -8.63 -1.90
N TRP A 19 4.03 -7.78 -2.91
CA TRP A 19 3.01 -7.44 -3.90
C TRP A 19 3.31 -7.98 -5.31
N ALA A 20 4.12 -9.04 -5.44
CA ALA A 20 4.47 -9.61 -6.76
C ALA A 20 3.22 -9.98 -7.59
N GLU A 21 2.14 -10.40 -6.93
CA GLU A 21 0.87 -10.74 -7.57
C GLU A 21 0.20 -9.55 -8.28
N TRP A 22 0.48 -8.30 -7.89
CA TRP A 22 -0.05 -7.12 -8.57
C TRP A 22 0.55 -6.94 -9.97
N ALA A 23 1.81 -7.38 -10.15
CA ALA A 23 2.45 -7.40 -11.47
C ALA A 23 1.74 -8.35 -12.42
N ALA A 24 1.31 -9.52 -11.91
CA ALA A 24 0.53 -10.47 -12.68
C ALA A 24 -0.87 -9.92 -12.99
N ALA A 25 -1.53 -9.28 -12.01
CA ALA A 25 -2.90 -8.80 -12.12
C ALA A 25 -3.08 -7.54 -13.02
N GLY A 26 -2.01 -6.76 -13.26
CA GLY A 26 -1.97 -5.70 -14.26
C GLY A 26 -1.85 -6.21 -15.70
N SER A 27 -1.59 -7.51 -15.90
CA SER A 27 -1.59 -8.14 -17.21
C SER A 27 -3.04 -8.36 -17.69
N PRO A 28 -3.37 -8.05 -18.95
CA PRO A 28 -4.71 -8.26 -19.51
C PRO A 28 -5.20 -9.73 -19.49
N LEU A 29 -4.35 -10.69 -19.09
CA LEU A 29 -4.67 -12.12 -19.01
C LEU A 29 -5.02 -12.63 -17.59
N ALA A 30 -4.82 -11.83 -16.53
CA ALA A 30 -4.87 -12.33 -15.15
C ALA A 30 -6.24 -12.14 -14.48
N SER A 31 -7.25 -12.83 -15.00
CA SER A 31 -8.57 -12.97 -14.36
C SER A 31 -8.73 -14.33 -13.67
N ALA A 32 -7.77 -14.77 -12.84
CA ALA A 32 -7.97 -15.97 -12.03
C ALA A 32 -7.10 -16.04 -10.76
N GLY A 33 -7.73 -15.75 -9.61
CA GLY A 33 -7.63 -16.50 -8.36
C GLY A 33 -6.27 -17.01 -7.87
N ALA A 34 -5.35 -16.11 -7.49
CA ALA A 34 -4.21 -16.46 -6.63
C ALA A 34 -4.48 -16.04 -5.16
N PRO A 35 -4.19 -16.89 -4.15
CA PRO A 35 -4.31 -16.53 -2.75
C PRO A 35 -3.24 -15.49 -2.34
N PRO A 36 -3.58 -14.54 -1.44
CA PRO A 36 -2.69 -13.44 -1.08
C PRO A 36 -1.51 -13.91 -0.23
N ALA A 37 -0.40 -13.17 -0.30
CA ALA A 37 0.74 -13.33 0.60
C ALA A 37 0.36 -13.02 2.06
N PRO A 38 0.92 -13.74 3.06
CA PRO A 38 0.62 -13.49 4.47
C PRO A 38 1.07 -12.08 4.88
N GLY A 39 0.13 -11.27 5.38
CA GLY A 39 0.35 -9.87 5.77
C GLY A 39 -0.19 -8.82 4.79
N ALA A 40 -0.68 -9.22 3.61
CA ALA A 40 -1.46 -8.36 2.73
C ALA A 40 -2.96 -8.54 3.06
N ASN A 41 -3.56 -7.53 3.71
CA ASN A 41 -4.98 -7.35 4.03
C ASN A 41 -5.81 -8.66 4.03
N GLU A 42 -5.89 -9.31 5.19
CA GLU A 42 -6.79 -10.45 5.39
C GLU A 42 -8.23 -10.03 5.05
N PRO A 43 -8.92 -10.72 4.11
CA PRO A 43 -10.28 -10.34 3.76
C PRO A 43 -11.23 -10.71 4.89
N SER A 44 -11.91 -9.70 5.45
CA SER A 44 -13.15 -9.92 6.18
C SER A 44 -14.15 -10.62 5.26
N SER A 45 -14.78 -11.69 5.76
CA SER A 45 -15.68 -12.55 4.99
C SER A 45 -16.83 -11.75 4.36
N GLY A 46 -16.82 -11.64 3.03
CA GLY A 46 -17.90 -11.06 2.25
C GLY A 46 -17.43 -10.62 0.87
N GLU A 47 -17.97 -11.24 -0.18
CA GLU A 47 -17.90 -10.90 -1.61
C GLU A 47 -16.59 -10.25 -2.10
N ALA A 48 -15.77 -11.00 -2.86
CA ALA A 48 -14.49 -10.54 -3.39
C ALA A 48 -14.65 -9.37 -4.37
N ALA A 49 -14.70 -8.14 -3.85
CA ALA A 49 -14.57 -6.93 -4.63
C ALA A 49 -13.21 -6.95 -5.36
N PRO A 50 -13.14 -6.49 -6.63
CA PRO A 50 -11.88 -6.45 -7.37
C PRO A 50 -10.86 -5.66 -6.56
N ARG A 51 -9.73 -6.30 -6.22
CA ARG A 51 -8.64 -5.67 -5.45
C ARG A 51 -8.23 -4.39 -6.17
N ARG A 52 -8.47 -3.23 -5.55
CA ARG A 52 -8.00 -1.95 -6.09
C ARG A 52 -6.49 -1.92 -5.97
N MET A 53 -5.82 -2.12 -7.11
CA MET A 53 -4.38 -1.96 -7.23
C MET A 53 -4.02 -0.57 -7.78
N PRO A 54 -2.85 -0.02 -7.41
CA PRO A 54 -2.28 1.13 -8.10
C PRO A 54 -2.13 0.83 -9.60
N GLY A 55 -2.46 1.80 -10.45
CA GLY A 55 -2.36 1.65 -11.90
C GLY A 55 -3.53 0.95 -12.60
N ALA A 56 -4.55 0.50 -11.84
CA ALA A 56 -5.77 -0.06 -12.43
C ALA A 56 -6.49 0.96 -13.33
N GLN A 57 -7.02 0.47 -14.46
CA GLN A 57 -7.75 1.28 -15.44
C GLN A 57 -8.91 2.04 -14.79
N SER A 58 -8.86 3.37 -14.88
CA SER A 58 -9.91 4.27 -14.37
C SER A 58 -10.67 4.91 -15.52
N ARG A 59 -12.01 4.79 -15.51
CA ARG A 59 -12.92 5.42 -16.49
C ARG A 59 -12.77 6.94 -16.60
N TRP A 60 -12.23 7.59 -15.57
CA TRP A 60 -12.05 9.04 -15.53
C TRP A 60 -10.69 9.49 -16.08
N ASN A 61 -9.71 8.59 -16.17
CA ASN A 61 -8.34 8.89 -16.58
C ASN A 61 -7.87 7.97 -17.72
N ALA A 62 -8.78 7.52 -18.58
CA ALA A 62 -8.51 6.49 -19.62
C ALA A 62 -7.34 6.82 -20.57
N LYS A 63 -6.96 8.10 -20.72
CA LYS A 63 -5.84 8.53 -21.57
C LYS A 63 -4.54 8.81 -20.82
N LYS A 64 -4.54 8.72 -19.48
CA LYS A 64 -3.33 8.94 -18.69
C LYS A 64 -2.58 7.64 -18.54
N ASP A 65 -1.27 7.73 -18.66
CA ASP A 65 -0.38 6.65 -18.28
C ASP A 65 -0.55 6.37 -16.78
N GLN A 66 -0.95 5.14 -16.48
CA GLN A 66 -1.17 4.63 -15.13
C GLN A 66 -0.35 3.35 -14.96
N SER A 67 0.75 3.21 -15.70
CA SER A 67 1.67 2.09 -15.51
C SER A 67 2.09 1.98 -14.06
N TRP A 68 1.91 0.81 -13.48
CA TRP A 68 2.47 0.48 -12.19
C TRP A 68 3.84 -0.16 -12.38
N GLU A 69 4.81 0.28 -11.59
CA GLU A 69 6.18 -0.23 -11.64
C GLU A 69 6.60 -0.66 -10.23
N PRO A 70 6.99 -1.94 -10.03
CA PRO A 70 7.44 -2.42 -8.73
C PRO A 70 8.81 -1.84 -8.37
N LEU A 71 9.02 -1.61 -7.08
CA LEU A 71 10.30 -1.19 -6.51
C LEU A 71 10.64 -2.12 -5.35
N ARG A 72 11.91 -2.50 -5.20
CA ARG A 72 12.36 -3.25 -4.03
C ARG A 72 12.02 -2.48 -2.73
N PRO A 73 11.37 -3.11 -1.72
CA PRO A 73 10.92 -2.46 -0.49
C PRO A 73 12.08 -2.25 0.50
N GLU A 74 13.13 -1.55 0.05
CA GLU A 74 14.38 -1.33 0.78
C GLU A 74 14.46 0.07 1.41
N LEU A 75 13.74 1.06 0.84
CA LEU A 75 13.74 2.43 1.32
C LEU A 75 12.61 2.69 2.31
N VAL A 76 12.93 3.47 3.34
CA VAL A 76 11.97 3.95 4.33
C VAL A 76 11.76 5.45 4.14
N ALA A 77 10.50 5.88 4.02
CA ALA A 77 10.11 7.27 3.96
C ALA A 77 9.38 7.69 5.24
N GLU A 78 9.60 8.93 5.65
CA GLU A 78 8.74 9.62 6.60
C GLU A 78 7.63 10.32 5.83
N VAL A 79 6.40 10.18 6.31
CA VAL A 79 5.21 10.80 5.72
C VAL A 79 4.40 11.51 6.78
N ALA A 80 3.81 12.64 6.40
CA ALA A 80 2.72 13.25 7.16
C ALA A 80 1.38 12.77 6.61
N PHE A 81 0.44 12.46 7.50
CA PHE A 81 -0.90 11.99 7.15
C PHE A 81 -1.93 12.60 8.08
N ASP A 82 -3.15 12.80 7.57
CA ASP A 82 -4.26 13.37 8.36
C ASP A 82 -5.06 12.28 9.07
N HIS A 83 -5.37 11.19 8.37
CA HIS A 83 -6.32 10.18 8.85
C HIS A 83 -5.93 8.77 8.42
N LEU A 84 -6.14 7.81 9.32
CA LEU A 84 -6.08 6.37 9.04
C LEU A 84 -7.49 5.80 8.94
N GLN A 85 -7.81 5.14 7.84
CA GLN A 85 -9.06 4.39 7.70
C GLN A 85 -8.74 2.90 7.75
N GLY A 86 -8.85 2.28 8.93
CA GLY A 86 -8.42 0.90 9.15
C GLY A 86 -6.90 0.80 9.05
N ASP A 87 -6.41 0.06 8.05
CA ASP A 87 -5.00 -0.22 7.81
C ASP A 87 -4.33 0.70 6.76
N ARG A 88 -5.03 1.72 6.26
CA ARG A 88 -4.53 2.62 5.20
C ARG A 88 -4.66 4.09 5.55
N PHE A 89 -3.78 4.91 4.95
CA PHE A 89 -3.94 6.35 4.97
C PHE A 89 -5.15 6.79 4.12
N ARG A 90 -5.84 7.82 4.60
CA ARG A 90 -6.92 8.50 3.91
C ARG A 90 -6.66 10.00 3.89
N HIS A 91 -7.15 10.64 2.82
CA HIS A 91 -6.74 11.99 2.40
C HIS A 91 -5.28 12.02 1.91
N ALA A 92 -4.74 13.20 1.64
CA ALA A 92 -3.41 13.32 1.09
C ALA A 92 -2.36 12.85 2.12
N THR A 93 -1.46 11.97 1.69
CA THR A 93 -0.27 11.58 2.45
C THR A 93 0.91 12.26 1.81
N HIS A 94 1.63 13.05 2.58
CA HIS A 94 2.71 13.89 2.08
C HIS A 94 4.05 13.27 2.43
N PHE A 95 4.85 12.99 1.40
CA PHE A 95 6.25 12.63 1.59
C PHE A 95 7.00 13.78 2.28
N GLN A 96 7.70 13.47 3.36
CA GLN A 96 8.53 14.44 4.08
C GLN A 96 10.00 14.28 3.70
N ARG A 97 10.55 13.09 3.96
CA ARG A 97 11.98 12.79 3.74
C ARG A 97 12.26 11.30 3.74
N TRP A 98 13.39 10.93 3.16
CA TRP A 98 13.97 9.59 3.31
C TRP A 98 14.55 9.38 4.72
N ARG A 99 14.41 8.16 5.24
CA ARG A 99 14.94 7.70 6.54
C ARG A 99 15.95 6.58 6.34
N PRO A 100 17.17 6.87 5.85
CA PRO A 100 18.21 5.86 5.69
C PRO A 100 18.67 5.27 7.04
N ASP A 101 18.32 5.94 8.14
CA ASP A 101 18.54 5.49 9.51
C ASP A 101 17.61 4.36 9.97
N ARG A 102 16.55 4.05 9.21
CA ARG A 102 15.56 3.02 9.56
C ARG A 102 15.59 1.84 8.59
N ARG A 103 15.36 0.65 9.15
CA ARG A 103 15.21 -0.58 8.35
C ARG A 103 13.73 -0.80 8.01
N PRO A 104 13.39 -1.27 6.80
CA PRO A 104 12.00 -1.54 6.39
C PRO A 104 11.22 -2.39 7.40
N GLN A 105 11.85 -3.41 7.97
CA GLN A 105 11.23 -4.34 8.93
C GLN A 105 10.82 -3.67 10.25
N THR A 106 11.35 -2.48 10.55
CA THR A 106 10.96 -1.70 11.74
C THR A 106 9.73 -0.83 11.51
N CYS A 107 9.29 -0.66 10.26
CA CYS A 107 8.11 0.14 9.88
C CYS A 107 6.85 -0.69 10.08
N THR A 108 6.27 -0.59 11.29
CA THR A 108 5.10 -1.38 11.69
C THR A 108 3.98 -0.46 12.18
N TYR A 109 2.74 -0.96 12.19
CA TYR A 109 1.57 -0.21 12.66
C TYR A 109 1.68 0.25 14.12
N ALA A 110 2.55 -0.35 14.94
CA ALA A 110 2.82 0.10 16.30
C ALA A 110 3.41 1.53 16.37
N GLN A 111 3.90 2.07 15.25
CA GLN A 111 4.38 3.45 15.14
C GLN A 111 3.24 4.47 14.99
N LEU A 112 2.05 4.02 14.59
CA LEU A 112 0.93 4.90 14.37
C LEU A 112 0.21 5.11 15.70
N GLU A 113 0.26 6.33 16.20
CA GLU A 113 -0.51 6.73 17.37
C GLU A 113 -2.00 6.76 17.00
N VAL A 114 -2.73 5.72 17.40
CA VAL A 114 -4.18 5.70 17.30
C VAL A 114 -4.72 6.33 18.57
N VAL A 115 -5.20 7.57 18.48
CA VAL A 115 -5.98 8.16 19.56
C VAL A 115 -7.22 7.28 19.75
N VAL A 116 -7.33 6.61 20.89
CA VAL A 116 -8.52 5.83 21.24
C VAL A 116 -9.70 6.80 21.28
N PRO A 117 -10.77 6.58 20.48
CA PRO A 117 -11.93 7.46 20.55
C PRO A 117 -12.55 7.31 21.95
N GLU A 118 -12.40 8.32 22.79
CA GLU A 118 -12.94 8.35 24.17
C GLU A 118 -14.46 8.07 24.19
N GLU A 119 -15.15 8.46 23.12
CA GLU A 119 -16.60 8.32 22.93
C GLU A 119 -17.09 6.86 22.78
N LEU A 120 -16.26 5.90 22.35
CA LEU A 120 -16.70 4.50 22.16
C LEU A 120 -16.80 3.72 23.47
N ALA A 121 -15.93 4.02 24.44
CA ALA A 121 -15.99 3.39 25.77
C ALA A 121 -17.22 3.87 26.56
N SER A 122 -17.61 5.14 26.36
CA SER A 122 -18.82 5.74 26.93
C SER A 122 -20.11 5.13 26.38
N VAL A 123 -20.17 4.87 25.06
CA VAL A 123 -21.39 4.36 24.40
C VAL A 123 -21.59 2.85 24.59
N PHE A 124 -20.52 2.06 24.68
CA PHE A 124 -20.59 0.60 24.83
C PHE A 124 -20.31 0.10 26.27
N GLY A 125 -20.15 1.01 27.23
CA GLY A 125 -19.91 0.73 28.64
C GLY A 125 -21.16 0.77 29.53
N ALA A 126 -22.28 0.18 29.08
CA ALA A 126 -23.51 0.01 29.85
C ALA A 126 -23.92 -1.47 29.93
#